data_AF-A0A177XZ60-F1
#
_entry.id   AF-A0A177XZ60-F1
#
_cell.length_a   1.000
_cell.length_b   1.000
_cell.length_c   1.000
_cell.angle_alpha   90.00
_cell.angle_beta   90.00
_cell.angle_gamma   90.00
#
_symmetry.space_group_name_H-M   'P 1'
#
loop_
_entity.id
_entity.type
_entity.pdbx_description
1 polymer ?
#
loop_
_entity_poly.entity_id
_entity_poly.type
_entity_poly.pdbx_seq_one_letter_code
_entity_poly.pdbx_strand_id
1 'polypeptide(L)' 'MDKELLARKLYSERVSALTGGKELDDEILEQMWENRASPIEAARAMMDDQEDGFSGPAWLNRYLNKR' A
#
# COMPACT_ATOMS: atom_id res chain seq x y z
N MET A 1 6.58 19.94 20.00
CA MET A 1 6.12 19.19 18.81
C MET A 1 5.62 17.85 19.31
N ASP A 2 4.39 17.48 18.97
CA ASP A 2 3.81 16.21 19.38
C ASP A 2 4.56 15.05 18.68
N LYS A 3 4.99 14.05 19.46
CA LYS A 3 5.80 12.92 18.95
C LYS A 3 4.99 12.09 17.98
N GLU A 4 3.70 11.94 18.22
CA GLU A 4 2.81 11.18 17.35
C GLU A 4 2.60 11.89 16.02
N LEU A 5 2.42 13.21 16.05
CA LEU A 5 2.34 14.03 14.84
C LEU A 5 3.63 13.93 14.00
N LEU A 6 4.80 13.95 14.65
CA LEU A 6 6.08 13.76 13.95
C LEU A 6 6.17 12.36 13.33
N ALA A 7 5.82 11.32 14.07
CA ALA A 7 5.85 9.94 13.58
C ALA A 7 4.93 9.77 12.36
N ARG A 8 3.73 10.37 12.40
CA ARG A 8 2.77 10.32 11.29
C ARG A 8 3.27 11.06 10.05
N LYS A 9 3.96 12.20 10.21
CA LYS A 9 4.60 12.91 9.08
C LYS A 9 5.75 12.14 8.46
N LEU A 10 6.64 11.56 9.28
CA LEU A 10 7.76 10.76 8.77
C LEU A 10 7.25 9.50 8.05
N TYR A 11 6.16 8.93 8.55
CA TYR A 11 5.48 7.82 7.90
C TYR A 11 4.99 8.21 6.51
N SER A 12 4.20 9.29 6.40
CA SER A 12 3.66 9.76 5.12
C SER A 12 4.76 10.14 4.12
N GLU A 13 5.82 10.81 4.58
CA GLU A 13 6.99 11.15 3.74
C GLU A 13 7.67 9.89 3.21
N ARG A 14 7.82 8.85 4.05
CA ARG A 14 8.44 7.60 3.63
C ARG A 14 7.58 6.86 2.60
N VAL A 15 6.26 6.81 2.80
CA VAL A 15 5.32 6.21 1.84
C VAL A 15 5.39 6.97 0.52
N SER A 16 5.31 8.31 0.53
CA SER A 16 5.42 9.14 -0.68
C SER A 16 6.71 8.89 -1.47
N ALA A 17 7.85 8.80 -0.76
CA ALA A 17 9.14 8.48 -1.39
C ALA A 17 9.16 7.09 -2.04
N LEU A 18 8.47 6.10 -1.45
CA LEU A 18 8.36 4.74 -1.99
C LEU A 18 7.40 4.66 -3.18
N THR A 19 6.33 5.46 -3.18
CA THR A 19 5.36 5.52 -4.28
C THR A 19 5.84 6.38 -5.46
N GLY A 20 7.04 6.98 -5.35
CA GLY A 20 7.65 7.80 -6.41
C GLY A 20 7.03 9.20 -6.52
N GLY A 21 6.51 9.76 -5.42
CA GLY A 21 5.91 11.09 -5.40
C GLY A 21 4.54 11.19 -6.06
N LYS A 22 3.88 10.05 -6.32
CA LYS A 22 2.45 10.03 -6.70
C LYS A 22 1.60 10.55 -5.54
N GLU A 23 0.43 11.07 -5.88
CA GLU A 23 -0.60 11.41 -4.91
C GLU A 23 -0.98 10.15 -4.13
N LEU A 24 -1.03 10.28 -2.80
CA LEU A 24 -1.36 9.19 -1.90
C LEU A 24 -2.85 9.21 -1.65
N ASP A 25 -3.48 8.04 -1.65
CA ASP A 25 -4.83 7.90 -1.11
C ASP A 25 -4.77 8.06 0.41
N ASP A 26 -5.37 9.15 0.91
CA ASP A 26 -5.38 9.49 2.33
C ASP A 26 -6.17 8.47 3.17
N GLU A 27 -7.21 7.83 2.62
CA GLU A 27 -8.02 6.81 3.31
C GLU A 27 -7.20 5.53 3.50
N ILE A 28 -6.50 5.09 2.46
CA ILE A 28 -5.57 3.94 2.56
C ILE A 28 -4.41 4.28 3.51
N LEU A 29 -3.84 5.48 3.41
CA LEU A 29 -2.73 5.90 4.27
C LEU A 29 -3.13 5.91 5.76
N GLU A 30 -4.32 6.42 6.07
CA GLU A 30 -4.87 6.43 7.42
C GLU A 30 -5.12 5.01 7.93
N GLN A 31 -5.77 4.16 7.12
CA GLN A 31 -6.01 2.76 7.48
C GLN A 31 -4.70 2.01 7.76
N MET A 32 -3.67 2.19 6.93
CA MET A 32 -2.37 1.55 7.12
C MET A 32 -1.65 2.06 8.36
N TRP A 33 -1.78 3.35 8.66
CA TRP A 33 -1.26 3.95 9.89
C TRP A 33 -1.95 3.38 11.14
N GLU A 34 -3.27 3.30 11.15
CA GLU A 34 -4.06 2.75 12.25
C GLU A 34 -3.73 1.28 12.51
N ASN A 35 -3.52 0.51 11.44
CA ASN A 35 -3.12 -0.90 11.50
C ASN A 35 -1.63 -1.11 11.86
N ARG A 36 -0.87 -0.02 12.10
CA ARG A 36 0.57 -0.04 12.38
C ARG A 36 1.38 -0.76 11.27
N ALA A 37 0.88 -0.73 10.03
CA ALA A 37 1.57 -1.31 8.89
C ALA A 37 2.86 -0.53 8.59
N SER A 38 3.87 -1.19 8.05
CA SER A 38 5.11 -0.52 7.66
C SER A 38 4.91 0.39 6.44
N PRO A 39 5.76 1.43 6.24
CA PRO A 39 5.66 2.29 5.06
C PRO A 39 5.78 1.54 3.72
N ILE A 40 6.46 0.39 3.71
CA ILE A 40 6.62 -0.44 2.51
C ILE A 40 5.31 -1.16 2.18
N GLU A 41 4.62 -1.70 3.19
CA GLU A 41 3.31 -2.33 3.00
C GLU A 41 2.27 -1.29 2.55
N ALA A 42 2.29 -0.08 3.13
CA ALA A 42 1.41 1.00 2.70
C ALA A 42 1.67 1.43 1.25
N ALA A 43 2.94 1.60 0.86
CA ALA A 43 3.29 1.93 -0.51
C ALA A 43 2.86 0.83 -1.51
N ARG A 44 2.97 -0.45 -1.13
CA ARG A 44 2.47 -1.57 -1.94
C ARG A 44 0.96 -1.54 -2.09
N ALA A 45 0.21 -1.37 -1.00
CA ALA A 45 -1.25 -1.27 -1.06
C ALA A 45 -1.73 -0.15 -2.00
N MET A 46 -1.01 0.97 -2.04
CA MET A 46 -1.29 2.09 -2.96
C MET A 46 -0.88 1.83 -4.41
N MET A 47 0.00 0.86 -4.65
CA MET A 47 0.47 0.47 -5.98
C MET A 47 -0.27 -0.75 -6.53
N ASP A 48 -0.81 -1.61 -5.68
CA ASP A 48 -1.53 -2.84 -6.05
C ASP A 48 -2.82 -2.53 -6.81
N ASP A 49 -3.44 -1.35 -6.61
CA ASP A 49 -4.53 -0.87 -7.48
C ASP A 49 -4.10 -0.64 -8.95
N GLN A 50 -2.80 -0.68 -9.27
CA GLN A 50 -2.29 -0.66 -10.65
C GLN A 50 -1.93 -2.04 -11.21
N GLU A 51 -1.83 -3.09 -10.39
CA GLU A 51 -1.63 -4.47 -10.85
C GLU A 51 -2.95 -5.24 -10.79
N ASP A 52 -3.84 -4.90 -11.73
CA ASP A 52 -5.08 -5.61 -12.07
C ASP A 52 -4.81 -7.01 -12.69
N GLY A 53 -3.91 -7.76 -12.08
CA GLY A 53 -3.45 -9.05 -12.57
C GLY A 53 -3.03 -9.91 -11.40
N PHE A 54 -3.94 -10.75 -10.91
CA PHE A 54 -3.66 -11.83 -9.98
C PHE A 54 -2.29 -12.49 -10.27
N SER A 55 -1.27 -12.14 -9.49
CA SER A 55 0.07 -12.73 -9.58
C SER A 55 0.12 -14.06 -8.81
N GLY A 56 -0.76 -14.98 -9.19
CA GLY A 56 -0.74 -16.35 -8.69
C GLY A 56 -0.05 -17.30 -9.67
N PRO A 57 0.33 -18.50 -9.20
CA PRO A 57 0.83 -19.54 -10.08
C PRO A 57 -0.14 -19.81 -11.24
N ALA A 58 0.40 -20.03 -12.45
CA ALA A 58 -0.41 -20.22 -13.66
C ALA A 58 -1.47 -21.35 -13.53
N TRP A 59 -1.18 -22.38 -12.71
CA TRP A 59 -2.13 -23.48 -12.45
C TRP A 59 -3.39 -23.02 -11.72
N LEU A 60 -3.27 -22.04 -10.82
CA LEU A 60 -4.38 -21.54 -10.00
C LEU A 60 -5.32 -20.68 -10.82
N ASN A 61 -4.77 -19.85 -11.71
CA ASN A 61 -5.57 -19.06 -12.65
C ASN A 61 -6.40 -19.98 -13.59
N ARG A 62 -5.80 -21.07 -14.08
CA ARG A 62 -6.50 -22.09 -14.89
C ARG A 62 -7.58 -22.85 -14.10
N TYR A 63 -7.37 -23.06 -12.81
CA TYR A 63 -8.33 -23.75 -11.94
C TYR A 63 -9.56 -22.89 -11.63
N LEU A 64 -9.36 -21.61 -11.30
CA LEU A 64 -10.45 -20.67 -11.01
C LEU A 64 -11.31 -20.35 -12.23
N ASN A 65 -10.71 -20.33 -13.43
CA ASN A 65 -11.40 -20.02 -14.68
C ASN A 65 -11.93 -21.26 -15.43
N LYS A 66 -12.00 -22.42 -14.76
CA LYS A 66 -12.54 -23.64 -15.35
C LYS A 66 -14.07 -23.58 -15.31
N ARG A 67 -14.70 -23.40 -16.48
CA ARG A 67 -16.15 -23.61 -16.70
C ARG A 67 -16.49 -25.10 -16.67
#